data_AF-A0A9E1E2C9-F1
#
_entry.id   AF-A0A9E1E2C9-F1
#
_cell.length_a   1.000
_cell.length_b   1.000
_cell.length_c   1.000
_cell.angle_alpha   90.00
_cell.angle_beta   90.00
_cell.angle_gamma   90.00
#
_symmetry.space_group_name_H-M   'P 1'
#
loop_
_entity.id
_entity.type
_entity.pdbx_description
1 polymer ?
#
loop_
_entity_poly.entity_id
_entity_poly.type
_entity_poly.pdbx_seq_one_letter_code
_entity_poly.pdbx_strand_id
1 'polypeptide(L)'
;MSARTRDQYLDALRAGALMVVVFGHWLATLPRLQEGRMVDTEHLLKIWEPAGLLTWLVQVVPLFVFVSAAASTEGTARRLHQGQKQVHWWAGRALALARPTATYLAAIAAFALISIYTGGRLLGPMNQSLTIHLWFLVMFLTVQALLPASVEADRRFGLGAVFALVGVAFVVDLVRAGLPGPGGVLELGQRVVDSAGTPLGAVGWINAFTVWLLPQQLGIAWKRGRFRGAWMGVGLILLGIGWLGATVASGYPTAMVGFDLEGRSNMLPPTLALIGVMWLQVGAVLVMARPARWLLDRERIAGAVKMLGALGMPLYLWHKLAEVPAAWLGERLGVPIDAGVPGTSGFWQGRLWWIALCTLMVIPVIAAVAAFEMRRKQDVPSATDTLRVLTGGLALLIGMAVSMLLGALPGTLIGVVPVLIATWLLRAPGAPASIPLRQ
;
A
#
# COMPACT_ATOMS: atom_id res chain seq x y z
N MET A 1 -10.39 -32.36 13.10
CA MET A 1 -9.48 -31.24 12.78
C MET A 1 -10.32 -29.97 12.61
N SER A 2 -10.48 -29.14 13.65
CA SER A 2 -11.25 -27.90 13.50
C SER A 2 -10.49 -26.97 12.55
N ALA A 3 -11.09 -26.64 11.39
CA ALA A 3 -10.63 -25.54 10.57
C ALA A 3 -10.45 -24.33 11.48
N ARG A 4 -9.21 -23.84 11.59
CA ARG A 4 -8.84 -22.72 12.47
C ARG A 4 -9.79 -21.56 12.13
N THR A 5 -10.65 -21.17 13.06
CA THR A 5 -11.68 -20.16 12.80
C THR A 5 -10.99 -18.88 12.36
N ARG A 6 -11.13 -18.55 11.08
CA ARG A 6 -10.51 -17.39 10.46
C ARG A 6 -11.09 -16.13 11.10
N ASP A 7 -10.23 -15.22 11.58
CA ASP A 7 -10.67 -14.02 12.29
C ASP A 7 -11.32 -13.03 11.31
N GLN A 8 -12.65 -13.07 11.23
CA GLN A 8 -13.45 -12.23 10.34
C GLN A 8 -13.22 -10.74 10.57
N TYR A 9 -12.84 -10.33 11.79
CA TYR A 9 -12.55 -8.93 12.08
C TYR A 9 -11.27 -8.46 11.37
N LEU A 10 -10.23 -9.29 11.34
CA LEU A 10 -9.00 -9.00 10.58
C LEU A 10 -9.26 -8.95 9.07
N ASP A 11 -10.12 -9.84 8.55
CA ASP A 11 -10.53 -9.81 7.14
C ASP A 11 -11.32 -8.52 6.82
N ALA A 12 -12.21 -8.09 7.72
CA ALA A 12 -12.99 -6.85 7.56
C ALA A 12 -12.10 -5.60 7.56
N LEU A 13 -11.12 -5.52 8.47
CA LEU A 13 -10.15 -4.43 8.49
C LEU A 13 -9.34 -4.37 7.18
N ARG A 14 -8.91 -5.52 6.66
CA ARG A 14 -8.19 -5.59 5.38
C ARG A 14 -9.07 -5.15 4.21
N ALA A 15 -10.32 -5.63 4.16
CA ALA A 15 -11.27 -5.27 3.11
C ALA A 15 -11.62 -3.77 3.16
N GLY A 16 -11.87 -3.23 4.35
CA GLY A 16 -12.13 -1.80 4.56
C GLY A 16 -10.94 -0.93 4.16
N ALA A 17 -9.73 -1.28 4.61
CA ALA A 17 -8.51 -0.58 4.20
C ALA A 17 -8.32 -0.61 2.67
N LEU A 18 -8.63 -1.74 2.02
CA LEU A 18 -8.56 -1.82 0.56
C LEU A 18 -9.54 -0.88 -0.12
N MET A 19 -10.77 -0.79 0.36
CA MET A 19 -11.75 0.16 -0.20
C MET A 19 -11.28 1.59 -0.02
N VAL A 20 -10.73 1.94 1.14
CA VAL A 20 -10.19 3.29 1.39
C VAL A 20 -9.04 3.61 0.43
N VAL A 21 -8.14 2.66 0.13
CA VAL A 21 -7.08 2.87 -0.87
C VAL A 21 -7.66 3.08 -2.27
N VAL A 22 -8.59 2.22 -2.70
CA VAL A 22 -9.20 2.28 -4.04
C VAL A 22 -9.92 3.59 -4.27
N PHE A 23 -10.87 3.94 -3.37
CA PHE A 23 -11.61 5.19 -3.48
C PHE A 23 -10.72 6.41 -3.21
N GLY A 24 -9.74 6.29 -2.31
CA GLY A 24 -8.77 7.35 -2.02
C GLY A 24 -7.93 7.71 -3.25
N HIS A 25 -7.45 6.72 -4.00
CA HIS A 25 -6.72 6.98 -5.26
C HIS A 25 -7.62 7.64 -6.30
N TRP A 26 -8.85 7.17 -6.49
CA TRP A 26 -9.78 7.79 -7.44
C TRP A 26 -10.16 9.21 -7.04
N LEU A 27 -10.34 9.47 -5.73
CA LEU A 27 -10.61 10.81 -5.20
C LEU A 27 -9.42 11.74 -5.38
N ALA A 28 -8.19 11.22 -5.18
CA ALA A 28 -6.96 11.98 -5.30
C ALA A 28 -6.57 12.31 -6.75
N THR A 29 -6.94 11.45 -7.71
CA THR A 29 -6.70 11.68 -9.14
C THR A 29 -7.71 12.64 -9.73
N LEU A 30 -7.23 13.75 -10.31
CA LEU A 30 -8.04 14.85 -10.82
C LEU A 30 -7.90 14.99 -12.35
N PRO A 31 -8.80 14.40 -13.15
CA PRO A 31 -8.85 14.63 -14.59
C PRO A 31 -9.01 16.11 -14.96
N ARG A 32 -8.22 16.55 -15.94
CA ARG A 32 -8.32 17.88 -16.57
C ARG A 32 -8.72 17.74 -18.02
N LEU A 33 -9.81 18.39 -18.41
CA LEU A 33 -10.37 18.31 -19.76
C LEU A 33 -10.12 19.61 -20.51
N GLN A 34 -9.79 19.49 -21.79
CA GLN A 34 -9.77 20.57 -22.76
C GLN A 34 -10.61 20.12 -23.97
N GLU A 35 -11.60 20.94 -24.36
CA GLU A 35 -12.53 20.60 -25.46
C GLU A 35 -13.20 19.22 -25.30
N GLY A 36 -13.55 18.87 -24.06
CA GLY A 36 -14.20 17.59 -23.72
C GLY A 36 -13.26 16.37 -23.74
N ARG A 37 -11.94 16.58 -23.88
CA ARG A 37 -10.91 15.53 -23.90
C ARG A 37 -9.94 15.68 -22.74
N MET A 38 -9.61 14.59 -22.05
CA MET A 38 -8.69 14.56 -20.93
C MET A 38 -7.23 14.83 -21.38
N VAL A 39 -6.69 15.99 -21.05
CA VAL A 39 -5.32 16.36 -21.44
C VAL A 39 -4.30 16.05 -20.35
N ASP A 40 -4.73 16.02 -19.09
CA ASP A 40 -3.83 15.78 -17.96
C ASP A 40 -4.58 15.18 -16.75
N THR A 41 -3.82 14.72 -15.76
CA THR A 41 -4.33 14.39 -14.43
C THR A 41 -3.50 15.08 -13.35
N GLU A 42 -4.17 15.86 -12.51
CA GLU A 42 -3.56 16.46 -11.33
C GLU A 42 -3.78 15.59 -10.08
N HIS A 43 -3.16 15.99 -8.97
CA HIS A 43 -3.31 15.35 -7.67
C HIS A 43 -3.97 16.31 -6.68
N LEU A 44 -4.99 15.84 -5.94
CA LEU A 44 -5.77 16.65 -5.00
C LEU A 44 -4.90 17.39 -3.98
N LEU A 45 -3.89 16.71 -3.43
CA LEU A 45 -2.96 17.29 -2.45
C LEU A 45 -2.07 18.40 -3.03
N LYS A 46 -1.91 18.48 -4.35
CA LYS A 46 -1.13 19.53 -5.00
C LYS A 46 -1.90 20.85 -5.12
N ILE A 47 -3.22 20.77 -5.26
CA ILE A 47 -4.07 21.95 -5.52
C ILE A 47 -4.97 22.35 -4.36
N TRP A 48 -5.13 21.49 -3.35
CA TRP A 48 -5.97 21.75 -2.20
C TRP A 48 -5.30 21.31 -0.91
N GLU A 49 -4.55 22.22 -0.28
CA GLU A 49 -3.80 21.97 0.95
C GLU A 49 -4.63 21.37 2.10
N PRO A 50 -5.88 21.79 2.36
CA PRO A 50 -6.73 21.17 3.40
C PRO A 50 -6.97 19.67 3.21
N ALA A 51 -6.85 19.15 1.98
CA ALA A 51 -6.95 17.71 1.73
C ALA A 51 -5.84 16.91 2.44
N GLY A 52 -4.74 17.57 2.85
CA GLY A 52 -3.72 16.97 3.71
C GLY A 52 -4.30 16.40 5.00
N LEU A 53 -5.28 17.05 5.63
CA LEU A 53 -5.92 16.55 6.85
C LEU A 53 -6.71 15.25 6.61
N LEU A 54 -7.30 15.10 5.42
CA LEU A 54 -8.02 13.88 5.06
C LEU A 54 -7.08 12.67 5.06
N THR A 55 -5.82 12.87 4.69
CA THR A 55 -4.81 11.80 4.68
C THR A 55 -4.52 11.22 6.06
N TRP A 56 -4.82 11.92 7.15
CA TRP A 56 -4.67 11.38 8.50
C TRP A 56 -5.59 10.17 8.72
N LEU A 57 -6.73 10.15 8.03
CA LEU A 57 -7.72 9.09 8.08
C LEU A 57 -7.55 8.10 6.93
N VAL A 58 -7.30 8.59 5.70
CA VAL A 58 -7.29 7.73 4.50
C VAL A 58 -5.95 7.06 4.22
N GLN A 59 -4.88 7.44 4.92
CA GLN A 59 -3.56 6.81 4.76
C GLN A 59 -3.49 5.45 5.48
N VAL A 60 -4.14 4.44 4.93
CA VAL A 60 -4.39 3.13 5.58
C VAL A 60 -3.28 2.08 5.39
N VAL A 61 -2.14 2.46 4.82
CA VAL A 61 -1.02 1.54 4.65
C VAL A 61 -0.52 0.94 5.97
N PRO A 62 -0.36 1.70 7.06
CA PRO A 62 0.04 1.11 8.34
C PRO A 62 -0.98 0.09 8.86
N LEU A 63 -2.28 0.33 8.67
CA LEU A 63 -3.34 -0.62 9.02
C LEU A 63 -3.18 -1.95 8.29
N PHE A 64 -2.82 -1.95 7.01
CA PHE A 64 -2.55 -3.19 6.26
C PHE A 64 -1.40 -4.00 6.87
N VAL A 65 -0.29 -3.32 7.19
CA VAL A 65 0.88 -3.94 7.80
C VAL A 65 0.54 -4.50 9.18
N PHE A 66 -0.18 -3.73 10.00
CA PHE A 66 -0.69 -4.14 11.31
C PHE A 66 -1.56 -5.41 11.22
N VAL A 67 -2.57 -5.41 10.35
CA VAL A 67 -3.50 -6.52 10.16
C VAL A 67 -2.78 -7.77 9.63
N SER A 68 -1.84 -7.58 8.69
CA SER A 68 -1.03 -8.67 8.14
C SER A 68 -0.17 -9.34 9.21
N ALA A 69 0.49 -8.54 10.05
CA ALA A 69 1.31 -9.01 11.15
C ALA A 69 0.47 -9.74 12.21
N ALA A 70 -0.65 -9.15 12.62
CA ALA A 70 -1.57 -9.75 13.58
C ALA A 70 -2.10 -11.12 13.08
N ALA A 71 -2.47 -11.22 11.80
CA ALA A 71 -2.93 -12.48 11.21
C ALA A 71 -1.83 -13.54 11.11
N SER A 72 -0.57 -13.12 10.96
CA SER A 72 0.58 -14.01 10.69
C SER A 72 1.41 -14.35 11.93
N THR A 73 1.13 -13.74 13.08
CA THR A 73 1.94 -13.84 14.31
C THR A 73 2.02 -15.28 14.83
N GLU A 74 0.88 -15.92 15.10
CA GLU A 74 0.83 -17.28 15.65
C GLU A 74 1.43 -18.32 14.69
N GLY A 75 1.15 -18.16 13.39
CA GLY A 75 1.71 -19.01 12.34
C GLY A 75 3.23 -18.89 12.28
N THR A 76 3.76 -17.68 12.41
CA THR A 76 5.21 -17.44 12.40
C THR A 76 5.89 -17.97 13.66
N ALA A 77 5.32 -17.73 14.84
CA ALA A 77 5.84 -18.29 16.09
C ALA A 77 5.93 -19.83 16.03
N ARG A 78 4.88 -20.49 15.54
CA ARG A 78 4.86 -21.95 15.37
C ARG A 78 5.95 -22.44 14.40
N ARG A 79 6.12 -21.78 13.26
CA ARG A 79 7.15 -22.12 12.27
C ARG A 79 8.56 -21.99 12.85
N LEU A 80 8.81 -20.93 13.62
CA LEU A 80 10.08 -20.72 14.31
C LEU A 80 10.36 -21.84 15.31
N HIS A 81 9.38 -22.23 16.12
CA HIS A 81 9.52 -23.37 17.04
C HIS A 81 9.77 -24.71 16.34
N GLN A 82 9.27 -24.88 15.11
CA GLN A 82 9.46 -26.09 14.30
C GLN A 82 10.76 -26.06 13.46
N GLY A 83 11.62 -25.04 13.61
CA GLY A 83 12.87 -24.93 12.86
C GLY A 83 12.68 -24.74 11.34
N GLN A 84 11.49 -24.34 10.88
CA GLN A 84 11.23 -24.14 9.46
C GLN A 84 11.96 -22.89 8.94
N LYS A 85 12.62 -23.02 7.79
CA LYS A 85 13.35 -21.91 7.18
C LYS A 85 12.39 -20.81 6.72
N GLN A 86 12.58 -19.59 7.22
CA GLN A 86 11.78 -18.42 6.83
C GLN A 86 11.81 -18.16 5.33
N VAL A 87 12.97 -18.36 4.69
CA VAL A 87 13.15 -18.12 3.26
C VAL A 87 12.19 -18.95 2.39
N HIS A 88 11.87 -20.19 2.77
CA HIS A 88 10.92 -21.02 2.03
C HIS A 88 9.48 -20.49 2.13
N TRP A 89 9.08 -20.04 3.32
CA TRP A 89 7.76 -19.44 3.51
C TRP A 89 7.64 -18.10 2.76
N TRP A 90 8.69 -17.30 2.81
CA TRP A 90 8.75 -16.04 2.08
C TRP A 90 8.71 -16.28 0.57
N ALA A 91 9.34 -17.33 0.05
CA ALA A 91 9.27 -17.71 -1.37
C ALA A 91 7.82 -17.94 -1.85
N GLY A 92 7.01 -18.64 -1.05
CA GLY A 92 5.58 -18.83 -1.35
C GLY A 92 4.80 -17.52 -1.40
N ARG A 93 5.06 -16.61 -0.46
CA ARG A 93 4.44 -15.27 -0.45
C ARG A 93 4.90 -14.40 -1.62
N ALA A 94 6.19 -14.40 -1.91
CA ALA A 94 6.77 -13.69 -3.05
C ALA A 94 6.20 -14.22 -4.37
N LEU A 95 6.09 -15.55 -4.54
CA LEU A 95 5.52 -16.16 -5.74
C LEU A 95 4.03 -15.82 -5.91
N ALA A 96 3.27 -15.84 -4.82
CA ALA A 96 1.84 -15.49 -4.82
C ALA A 96 1.60 -14.03 -5.24
N LEU A 97 2.54 -13.13 -4.97
CA LEU A 97 2.48 -11.73 -5.42
C LEU A 97 3.09 -11.54 -6.81
N ALA A 98 4.22 -12.19 -7.12
CA ALA A 98 4.90 -12.09 -8.41
C ALA A 98 3.98 -12.48 -9.57
N ARG A 99 3.16 -13.51 -9.39
CA ARG A 99 2.32 -14.05 -10.46
C ARG A 99 1.22 -13.09 -10.94
N PRO A 100 0.40 -12.47 -10.05
CA PRO A 100 -0.53 -11.42 -10.45
C PRO A 100 0.18 -10.16 -10.94
N THR A 101 1.29 -9.77 -10.30
CA THR A 101 2.07 -8.60 -10.73
C THR A 101 2.65 -8.77 -12.13
N ALA A 102 3.11 -9.96 -12.49
CA ALA A 102 3.59 -10.27 -13.85
C ALA A 102 2.46 -10.07 -14.88
N THR A 103 1.26 -10.56 -14.58
CA THR A 103 0.08 -10.39 -15.44
C THR A 103 -0.29 -8.91 -15.57
N TYR A 104 -0.26 -8.17 -14.47
CA TYR A 104 -0.51 -6.73 -14.46
C TYR A 104 0.50 -5.98 -15.34
N LEU A 105 1.81 -6.14 -15.06
CA LEU A 105 2.86 -5.46 -15.81
C LEU A 105 2.85 -5.82 -17.29
N ALA A 106 2.59 -7.08 -17.65
CA ALA A 106 2.44 -7.49 -19.04
C ALA A 106 1.25 -6.81 -19.73
N ALA A 107 0.12 -6.66 -19.04
CA ALA A 107 -1.04 -5.97 -19.58
C ALA A 107 -0.80 -4.47 -19.75
N ILE A 108 -0.15 -3.81 -18.78
CA ILE A 108 0.22 -2.40 -18.91
C ILE A 108 1.27 -2.19 -20.00
N ALA A 109 2.25 -3.10 -20.13
CA ALA A 109 3.23 -3.07 -21.22
C ALA A 109 2.54 -3.19 -22.59
N ALA A 110 1.59 -4.12 -22.74
CA ALA A 110 0.81 -4.26 -23.96
C ALA A 110 -0.04 -3.02 -24.25
N PHE A 111 -0.71 -2.46 -23.23
CA PHE A 111 -1.45 -1.21 -23.34
C PHE A 111 -0.55 -0.04 -23.76
N ALA A 112 0.66 0.06 -23.20
CA ALA A 112 1.62 1.10 -23.56
C ALA A 112 2.08 0.98 -25.02
N LEU A 113 2.37 -0.24 -25.49
CA LEU A 113 2.73 -0.50 -26.90
C LEU A 113 1.58 -0.15 -27.87
N ILE A 114 0.36 -0.56 -27.55
CA ILE A 114 -0.83 -0.21 -28.35
C ILE A 114 -1.03 1.30 -28.37
N SER A 115 -0.82 1.98 -27.24
CA SER A 115 -0.92 3.44 -27.15
C SER A 115 0.14 4.12 -28.01
N ILE A 116 1.39 3.65 -28.04
CA ILE A 116 2.41 4.18 -28.94
C ILE A 116 1.96 4.06 -30.41
N TYR A 117 1.45 2.89 -30.79
CA TYR A 117 1.03 2.63 -32.17
C TYR A 117 -0.19 3.45 -32.60
N THR A 118 -1.13 3.69 -31.69
CA THR A 118 -2.38 4.40 -31.96
C THR A 118 -2.33 5.91 -31.68
N GLY A 119 -1.20 6.43 -31.18
CA GLY A 119 -1.10 7.82 -30.69
C GLY A 119 -1.92 8.05 -29.41
N GLY A 120 -2.09 7.00 -28.60
CA GLY A 120 -2.94 6.93 -27.41
C GLY A 120 -2.69 8.03 -26.39
N ARG A 121 -3.55 9.07 -26.44
CA ARG A 121 -3.51 10.26 -25.58
C ARG A 121 -3.59 9.97 -24.08
N LEU A 122 -4.39 8.98 -23.67
CA LEU A 122 -4.65 8.72 -22.24
C LEU A 122 -3.45 8.12 -21.50
N LEU A 123 -2.48 7.52 -22.20
CA LEU A 123 -1.30 6.94 -21.56
C LEU A 123 -0.45 8.02 -20.88
N GLY A 124 -0.25 9.17 -21.54
CA GLY A 124 0.61 10.24 -21.03
C GLY A 124 0.20 10.71 -19.62
N PRO A 125 -1.03 11.23 -19.44
CA PRO A 125 -1.53 11.68 -18.14
C PRO A 125 -1.52 10.58 -17.07
N MET A 126 -1.83 9.34 -17.46
CA MET A 126 -1.97 8.23 -16.51
C MET A 126 -0.66 7.45 -16.29
N ASN A 127 0.44 7.82 -16.96
CA ASN A 127 1.65 7.02 -17.04
C ASN A 127 2.18 6.62 -15.66
N GLN A 128 2.34 7.60 -14.77
CA GLN A 128 2.82 7.37 -13.41
C GLN A 128 1.75 6.76 -12.51
N SER A 129 0.49 7.15 -12.71
CA SER A 129 -0.68 6.67 -11.97
C SER A 129 -0.83 5.14 -12.01
N LEU A 130 -0.54 4.55 -13.17
CA LEU A 130 -0.68 3.11 -13.41
C LEU A 130 0.34 2.27 -12.64
N THR A 131 1.49 2.82 -12.22
CA THR A 131 2.54 2.02 -11.58
C THR A 131 2.89 2.46 -10.17
N ILE A 132 2.49 3.68 -9.77
CA ILE A 132 2.88 4.23 -8.46
C ILE A 132 2.49 3.29 -7.31
N HIS A 133 1.30 2.70 -7.35
CA HIS A 133 0.81 1.84 -6.27
C HIS A 133 1.71 0.62 -6.02
N LEU A 134 2.54 0.16 -6.96
CA LEU A 134 3.45 -0.98 -6.78
C LEU A 134 4.45 -0.79 -5.62
N TRP A 135 4.70 0.46 -5.19
CA TRP A 135 5.52 0.78 -4.02
C TRP A 135 5.10 -0.01 -2.77
N PHE A 136 3.79 -0.17 -2.56
CA PHE A 136 3.28 -0.87 -1.39
C PHE A 136 3.66 -2.35 -1.43
N LEU A 137 3.68 -3.00 -2.61
CA LEU A 137 4.11 -4.40 -2.71
C LEU A 137 5.59 -4.57 -2.37
N VAL A 138 6.44 -3.65 -2.83
CA VAL A 138 7.89 -3.63 -2.52
C VAL A 138 8.10 -3.51 -1.01
N MET A 139 7.45 -2.52 -0.39
CA MET A 139 7.54 -2.29 1.06
C MET A 139 6.95 -3.48 1.85
N PHE A 140 5.77 -3.96 1.46
CA PHE A 140 5.06 -5.04 2.14
C PHE A 140 5.81 -6.37 2.12
N LEU A 141 6.47 -6.71 1.00
CA LEU A 141 7.32 -7.88 0.91
C LEU A 141 8.55 -7.79 1.80
N THR A 142 9.15 -6.59 1.87
CA THR A 142 10.30 -6.29 2.72
C THR A 142 9.93 -6.43 4.20
N VAL A 143 8.83 -5.82 4.62
CA VAL A 143 8.33 -5.89 6.00
C VAL A 143 7.96 -7.34 6.39
N GLN A 144 7.33 -8.10 5.50
CA GLN A 144 7.04 -9.52 5.73
C GLN A 144 8.29 -10.40 5.85
N ALA A 145 9.38 -10.07 5.15
CA ALA A 145 10.65 -10.78 5.31
C ALA A 145 11.17 -10.65 6.75
N LEU A 146 10.97 -9.49 7.38
CA LEU A 146 11.40 -9.14 8.74
C LEU A 146 10.40 -9.56 9.84
N LEU A 147 9.29 -10.21 9.48
CA LEU A 147 8.26 -10.65 10.43
C LEU A 147 8.82 -11.57 11.55
N PRO A 148 9.70 -12.56 11.29
CA PRO A 148 10.21 -13.42 12.37
C PRO A 148 11.09 -12.67 13.37
N ALA A 149 11.94 -11.76 12.87
CA ALA A 149 12.73 -10.88 13.71
C ALA A 149 11.82 -10.00 14.59
N SER A 150 10.70 -9.54 14.03
CA SER A 150 9.71 -8.76 14.76
C SER A 150 9.01 -9.57 15.85
N VAL A 151 8.61 -10.80 15.55
CA VAL A 151 8.00 -11.74 16.50
C VAL A 151 8.94 -12.08 17.66
N GLU A 152 10.22 -12.24 17.37
CA GLU A 152 11.26 -12.50 18.38
C GLU A 152 11.58 -11.26 19.21
N ALA A 153 11.63 -10.07 18.59
CA ALA A 153 11.79 -8.80 19.30
C ALA A 153 10.62 -8.55 20.26
N ASP A 154 9.37 -8.77 19.84
CA ASP A 154 8.24 -8.71 20.76
C ASP A 154 8.34 -9.79 21.84
N ARG A 155 8.83 -11.00 21.53
CA ARG A 155 8.97 -12.06 22.55
C ARG A 155 9.95 -11.64 23.66
N ARG A 156 11.07 -11.01 23.29
CA ARG A 156 12.14 -10.59 24.21
C ARG A 156 11.83 -9.30 24.96
N PHE A 157 11.32 -8.29 24.26
CA PHE A 157 11.20 -6.92 24.78
C PHE A 157 9.76 -6.45 24.95
N GLY A 158 8.78 -7.18 24.41
CA GLY A 158 7.38 -6.79 24.40
C GLY A 158 7.17 -5.40 23.78
N LEU A 159 6.44 -4.53 24.49
CA LEU A 159 6.23 -3.15 24.06
C LEU A 159 7.54 -2.33 24.00
N GLY A 160 8.61 -2.80 24.66
CA GLY A 160 9.94 -2.22 24.49
C GLY A 160 10.42 -2.20 23.03
N ALA A 161 10.03 -3.19 22.22
CA ALA A 161 10.34 -3.20 20.78
C ALA A 161 9.63 -2.06 20.03
N VAL A 162 8.40 -1.73 20.41
CA VAL A 162 7.63 -0.61 19.86
C VAL A 162 8.30 0.71 20.23
N PHE A 163 8.61 0.90 21.53
CA PHE A 163 9.29 2.12 22.00
C PHE A 163 10.68 2.29 21.39
N ALA A 164 11.43 1.20 21.19
CA ALA A 164 12.72 1.23 20.52
C ALA A 164 12.60 1.72 19.06
N LEU A 165 11.60 1.24 18.31
CA LEU A 165 11.37 1.73 16.94
C LEU A 165 10.98 3.21 16.93
N VAL A 166 10.10 3.66 17.82
CA VAL A 166 9.75 5.09 17.93
C VAL A 166 10.99 5.93 18.28
N GLY A 167 11.81 5.46 19.23
CA GLY A 167 13.05 6.12 19.63
C GLY A 167 14.08 6.22 18.50
N VAL A 168 14.28 5.13 17.75
CA VAL A 168 15.17 5.14 16.57
C VAL A 168 14.64 6.10 15.51
N ALA A 169 13.33 6.10 15.22
CA ALA A 169 12.74 7.02 14.26
C ALA A 169 12.93 8.49 14.68
N PHE A 170 12.83 8.76 15.98
CA PHE A 170 13.06 10.08 16.54
C PHE A 170 14.52 10.53 16.41
N VAL A 171 15.46 9.64 16.72
CA VAL A 171 16.90 9.91 16.55
C VAL A 171 17.25 10.13 15.09
N VAL A 172 16.69 9.35 14.15
CA VAL A 172 16.91 9.54 12.71
C VAL A 172 16.42 10.93 12.27
N ASP A 173 15.23 11.34 12.72
CA ASP A 173 14.69 12.67 12.42
C ASP A 173 15.54 13.79 13.02
N LEU A 174 16.04 13.64 14.24
CA LEU A 174 16.97 14.58 14.86
C LEU A 174 18.29 14.69 14.11
N VAL A 175 18.89 13.56 13.73
CA VAL A 175 20.17 13.53 13.00
C VAL A 175 20.03 14.18 11.64
N ARG A 176 18.99 13.84 10.87
CA ARG A 176 18.78 14.46 9.55
C ARG A 176 18.39 15.94 9.64
N ALA A 177 17.85 16.39 10.77
CA ALA A 177 17.59 17.81 11.05
C ALA A 177 18.84 18.59 11.52
N GLY A 178 20.01 17.94 11.58
CA GLY A 178 21.27 18.56 12.00
C GLY A 178 21.44 18.70 13.51
N LEU A 179 20.80 17.82 14.31
CA LEU A 179 20.86 17.78 15.77
C LEU A 179 20.54 19.15 16.41
N PRO A 180 19.30 19.65 16.24
CA PRO A 180 18.91 20.93 16.83
C PRO A 180 19.08 20.90 18.36
N GLY A 181 19.52 22.02 18.94
CA GLY A 181 19.53 22.20 20.39
C GLY A 181 18.11 22.13 21.00
N PRO A 182 17.96 22.16 22.33
CA PRO A 182 16.68 21.90 23.01
C PRO A 182 15.50 22.76 22.52
N GLY A 183 15.74 24.03 22.15
CA GLY A 183 14.71 24.91 21.61
C GLY A 183 14.35 24.65 20.14
N GLY A 184 15.23 24.02 19.36
CA GLY A 184 15.02 23.73 17.95
C GLY A 184 14.18 22.49 17.68
N VAL A 185 13.77 21.75 18.72
CA VAL A 185 12.82 20.62 18.59
C VAL A 185 11.43 21.12 18.14
N LEU A 186 11.08 22.36 18.48
CA LEU A 186 9.85 23.00 18.01
C LEU A 186 9.85 23.26 16.50
N GLU A 187 11.01 23.28 15.85
CA GLU A 187 11.17 23.46 14.40
C GLU A 187 11.64 22.16 13.72
N LEU A 188 11.55 21.02 14.41
CA LEU A 188 12.13 19.76 13.95
C LEU A 188 11.59 19.37 12.57
N GLY A 189 10.28 19.50 12.35
CA GLY A 189 9.64 19.16 11.10
C GLY A 189 10.14 20.02 9.94
N GLN A 190 10.23 21.34 10.15
CA GLN A 190 10.75 22.26 9.14
C GLN A 190 12.18 21.88 8.74
N ARG A 191 13.06 21.63 9.71
CA ARG A 191 14.46 21.23 9.47
C ARG A 191 14.59 19.87 8.78
N VAL A 192 13.71 18.94 9.10
CA VAL A 192 13.64 17.64 8.41
C VAL A 192 13.27 17.83 6.94
N VAL A 193 12.30 18.70 6.65
CA VAL A 193 11.89 18.98 5.26
C VAL A 193 13.01 19.68 4.51
N ASP A 194 13.67 20.66 5.15
CA ASP A 194 14.75 21.44 4.54
C ASP A 194 16.02 20.61 4.31
N SER A 195 16.18 19.48 5.00
CA SER A 195 17.31 18.57 4.77
C SER A 195 17.10 17.61 3.59
N ALA A 196 15.93 17.62 2.95
CA ALA A 196 15.68 16.85 1.75
C ALA A 196 16.73 17.16 0.66
N GLY A 197 17.27 16.12 0.02
CA GLY A 197 18.32 16.25 -1.00
C GLY A 197 19.75 16.45 -0.45
N THR A 198 19.94 16.61 0.86
CA THR A 198 21.27 16.69 1.48
C THR A 198 21.80 15.30 1.88
N PRO A 199 23.12 15.11 2.10
CA PRO A 199 23.67 13.86 2.64
C PRO A 199 23.06 13.49 4.01
N LEU A 200 22.73 14.48 4.85
CA LEU A 200 22.06 14.26 6.13
C LEU A 200 20.60 13.80 5.91
N GLY A 201 19.91 14.34 4.92
CA GLY A 201 18.57 13.90 4.52
C GLY A 201 18.52 12.42 4.14
N ALA A 202 19.58 11.88 3.53
CA ALA A 202 19.68 10.47 3.18
C ALA A 202 19.61 9.52 4.39
N VAL A 203 20.02 9.97 5.58
CA VAL A 203 19.87 9.21 6.84
C VAL A 203 18.41 8.88 7.12
N GLY A 204 17.47 9.71 6.64
CA GLY A 204 16.03 9.48 6.73
C GLY A 204 15.57 8.13 6.16
N TRP A 205 16.30 7.54 5.20
CA TRP A 205 15.95 6.22 4.65
C TRP A 205 16.01 5.09 5.68
N ILE A 206 16.68 5.26 6.82
CA ILE A 206 16.59 4.32 7.95
C ILE A 206 15.14 4.19 8.42
N ASN A 207 14.36 5.28 8.40
CA ASN A 207 12.94 5.24 8.75
C ASN A 207 12.09 4.42 7.79
N ALA A 208 12.56 4.15 6.56
CA ALA A 208 11.88 3.21 5.66
C ALA A 208 11.80 1.80 6.28
N PHE A 209 12.70 1.44 7.18
CA PHE A 209 12.57 0.21 7.96
C PHE A 209 11.87 0.48 9.28
N THR A 210 12.33 1.46 10.05
CA THR A 210 11.86 1.67 11.42
C THR A 210 10.37 2.02 11.51
N VAL A 211 9.93 3.00 10.71
CA VAL A 211 8.53 3.47 10.71
C VAL A 211 7.61 2.41 10.14
N TRP A 212 7.99 1.73 9.05
CA TRP A 212 7.15 0.68 8.46
C TRP A 212 7.13 -0.65 9.24
N LEU A 213 8.13 -0.91 10.10
CA LEU A 213 8.10 -2.03 11.06
C LEU A 213 7.25 -1.75 12.29
N LEU A 214 7.02 -0.48 12.63
CA LEU A 214 6.20 -0.09 13.79
C LEU A 214 4.78 -0.66 13.75
N PRO A 215 3.98 -0.52 12.66
CA PRO A 215 2.65 -1.13 12.60
C PRO A 215 2.72 -2.66 12.65
N GLN A 216 3.78 -3.28 12.13
CA GLN A 216 4.00 -4.73 12.24
C GLN A 216 4.20 -5.14 13.71
N GLN A 217 5.01 -4.41 14.48
CA GLN A 217 5.18 -4.65 15.91
C GLN A 217 3.89 -4.43 16.70
N LEU A 218 3.17 -3.34 16.41
CA LEU A 218 1.88 -3.06 17.05
C LEU A 218 0.86 -4.17 16.77
N GLY A 219 0.83 -4.72 15.55
CA GLY A 219 -0.05 -5.84 15.20
C GLY A 219 0.28 -7.12 15.95
N ILE A 220 1.57 -7.43 16.12
CA ILE A 220 2.06 -8.56 16.92
C ILE A 220 1.68 -8.38 18.40
N ALA A 221 1.98 -7.21 18.96
CA ALA A 221 1.71 -6.87 20.36
C ALA A 221 0.21 -6.93 20.69
N TRP A 222 -0.64 -6.41 19.79
CA TRP A 222 -2.09 -6.51 19.91
C TRP A 222 -2.56 -7.97 19.88
N LYS A 223 -2.08 -8.76 18.91
CA LYS A 223 -2.45 -10.17 18.78
C LYS A 223 -2.03 -11.01 19.99
N ARG A 224 -0.92 -10.66 20.62
CA ARG A 224 -0.42 -11.26 21.88
C ARG A 224 -1.10 -10.71 23.14
N GLY A 225 -2.07 -9.80 23.00
CA GLY A 225 -2.87 -9.29 24.11
C GLY A 225 -2.15 -8.29 25.01
N ARG A 226 -1.03 -7.67 24.56
CA ARG A 226 -0.27 -6.69 25.35
C ARG A 226 -1.04 -5.41 25.64
N PHE A 227 -1.96 -5.06 24.75
CA PHE A 227 -2.92 -3.98 24.93
C PHE A 227 -4.25 -4.36 24.32
N ARG A 228 -5.36 -3.89 24.93
CA ARG A 228 -6.72 -4.24 24.54
C ARG A 228 -7.73 -3.27 25.14
N GLY A 229 -8.94 -3.27 24.58
CA GLY A 229 -10.09 -2.54 25.12
C GLY A 229 -10.29 -1.16 24.49
N ALA A 230 -11.55 -0.72 24.47
CA ALA A 230 -11.95 0.51 23.81
C ALA A 230 -11.33 1.77 24.44
N TRP A 231 -11.17 1.81 25.78
CA TRP A 231 -10.55 2.95 26.46
C TRP A 231 -9.07 3.15 26.10
N MET A 232 -8.32 2.05 25.97
CA MET A 232 -6.96 2.11 25.41
C MET A 232 -7.01 2.63 23.96
N GLY A 233 -8.02 2.20 23.19
CA GLY A 233 -8.26 2.72 21.84
C GLY A 233 -8.48 4.22 21.78
N VAL A 234 -9.33 4.75 22.68
CA VAL A 234 -9.55 6.20 22.81
C VAL A 234 -8.27 6.92 23.19
N GLY A 235 -7.50 6.39 24.15
CA GLY A 235 -6.20 6.95 24.53
C GLY A 235 -5.22 7.02 23.36
N LEU A 236 -5.15 5.96 22.54
CA LEU A 236 -4.30 5.93 21.34
C LEU A 236 -4.80 6.88 20.24
N ILE A 237 -6.11 7.08 20.10
CA ILE A 237 -6.66 8.10 19.18
C ILE A 237 -6.22 9.49 19.65
N LEU A 238 -6.41 9.82 20.94
CA LEU A 238 -6.00 11.12 21.48
C LEU A 238 -4.50 11.34 21.35
N LEU A 239 -3.69 10.30 21.60
CA LEU A 239 -2.25 10.32 21.36
C LEU A 239 -1.93 10.59 19.89
N GLY A 240 -2.61 9.92 18.95
CA GLY A 240 -2.43 10.13 17.52
C GLY A 240 -2.78 11.54 17.06
N ILE A 241 -3.90 12.09 17.54
CA ILE A 241 -4.31 13.48 17.26
C ILE A 241 -3.27 14.45 17.81
N GLY A 242 -2.87 14.30 19.08
CA GLY A 242 -1.87 15.16 19.71
C GLY A 242 -0.51 15.07 19.01
N TRP A 243 -0.10 13.87 18.61
CA TRP A 243 1.14 13.63 17.87
C TRP A 243 1.12 14.32 16.50
N LEU A 244 0.05 14.13 15.72
CA LEU A 244 -0.09 14.76 14.41
C LEU A 244 -0.10 16.28 14.52
N GLY A 245 -0.89 16.82 15.47
CA GLY A 245 -0.92 18.25 15.76
C GLY A 245 0.47 18.79 16.12
N ALA A 246 1.21 18.11 16.99
CA ALA A 246 2.57 18.50 17.36
C ALA A 246 3.55 18.44 16.18
N THR A 247 3.46 17.43 15.30
CA THR A 247 4.33 17.34 14.12
C THR A 247 4.00 18.40 13.08
N VAL A 248 2.72 18.70 12.84
CA VAL A 248 2.36 19.80 11.94
C VAL A 248 2.79 21.14 12.53
N ALA A 249 2.59 21.35 13.84
CA ALA A 249 3.05 22.55 14.53
C ALA A 249 4.57 22.73 14.46
N SER A 250 5.35 21.64 14.35
CA SER A 250 6.80 21.71 14.19
C SER A 250 7.31 21.84 12.75
N GLY A 251 6.40 21.95 11.77
CA GLY A 251 6.72 22.18 10.37
C GLY A 251 6.77 20.92 9.49
N TYR A 252 6.34 19.76 9.98
CA TYR A 252 6.13 18.61 9.09
C TYR A 252 4.95 18.89 8.14
N PRO A 253 4.97 18.38 6.89
CA PRO A 253 3.84 18.54 5.98
C PRO A 253 2.54 18.00 6.57
N THR A 254 1.43 18.66 6.29
CA THR A 254 0.10 18.22 6.77
C THR A 254 -0.34 16.91 6.13
N ALA A 255 0.12 16.65 4.90
CA ALA A 255 -0.20 15.43 4.15
C ALA A 255 0.68 14.24 4.56
N MET A 256 0.03 13.12 4.86
CA MET A 256 0.64 11.83 5.25
C MET A 256 0.75 10.87 4.05
N VAL A 257 0.40 11.35 2.86
CA VAL A 257 0.54 10.67 1.56
C VAL A 257 1.45 11.53 0.70
N GLY A 258 2.39 10.90 0.00
CA GLY A 258 3.25 11.59 -0.97
C GLY A 258 2.58 11.72 -2.32
N PHE A 259 2.57 12.92 -2.88
CA PHE A 259 2.28 13.16 -4.30
C PHE A 259 3.55 13.56 -5.09
N ASP A 260 4.64 13.83 -4.37
CA ASP A 260 5.90 14.33 -4.91
C ASP A 260 7.06 13.42 -4.46
N LEU A 261 7.95 13.10 -5.40
CA LEU A 261 9.19 12.35 -5.18
C LEU A 261 10.35 13.27 -4.77
N GLU A 262 10.19 14.60 -4.85
CA GLU A 262 11.20 15.62 -4.56
C GLU A 262 11.42 15.86 -3.04
N GLY A 263 10.87 15.00 -2.17
CA GLY A 263 11.28 14.90 -0.77
C GLY A 263 10.55 15.78 0.23
N ARG A 264 9.62 16.66 -0.20
CA ARG A 264 8.72 17.42 0.70
C ARG A 264 7.52 16.58 1.16
N SER A 265 7.77 15.36 1.61
CA SER A 265 6.75 14.35 1.89
C SER A 265 7.04 13.60 3.17
N ASN A 266 5.99 13.29 3.93
CA ASN A 266 6.12 12.44 5.12
C ASN A 266 6.38 10.95 4.78
N MET A 267 6.34 10.57 3.50
CA MET A 267 6.40 9.18 3.04
C MET A 267 7.75 8.76 2.48
N LEU A 268 8.53 9.69 1.93
CA LEU A 268 9.74 9.38 1.14
C LEU A 268 10.83 10.42 1.41
N PRO A 269 11.73 10.16 2.37
CA PRO A 269 11.72 9.06 3.34
C PRO A 269 10.69 9.24 4.47
N PRO A 270 10.20 8.15 5.12
CA PRO A 270 9.23 8.24 6.20
C PRO A 270 9.66 9.14 7.36
N THR A 271 8.71 9.89 7.91
CA THR A 271 8.94 10.83 9.02
C THR A 271 8.24 10.38 10.31
N LEU A 272 8.57 11.05 11.43
CA LEU A 272 7.84 10.90 12.68
C LEU A 272 6.34 11.19 12.57
N ALA A 273 5.91 12.03 11.63
CA ALA A 273 4.50 12.39 11.46
C ALA A 273 3.62 11.16 11.18
N LEU A 274 4.14 10.20 10.41
CA LEU A 274 3.40 8.96 10.10
C LEU A 274 3.08 8.11 11.34
N ILE A 275 3.88 8.20 12.40
CA ILE A 275 3.63 7.48 13.65
C ILE A 275 2.30 7.92 14.28
N GLY A 276 1.92 9.19 14.13
CA GLY A 276 0.64 9.71 14.59
C GLY A 276 -0.55 9.03 13.90
N VAL A 277 -0.46 8.78 12.58
CA VAL A 277 -1.47 8.01 11.82
C VAL A 277 -1.57 6.58 12.35
N MET A 278 -0.45 5.97 12.74
CA MET A 278 -0.43 4.61 13.29
C MET A 278 -1.19 4.55 14.63
N TRP A 279 -0.98 5.53 15.51
CA TRP A 279 -1.71 5.62 16.77
C TRP A 279 -3.22 5.78 16.55
N LEU A 280 -3.62 6.67 15.64
CA LEU A 280 -5.03 6.83 15.25
C LEU A 280 -5.63 5.50 14.79
N GLN A 281 -4.95 4.79 13.88
CA GLN A 281 -5.47 3.56 13.28
C GLN A 281 -5.53 2.41 14.27
N VAL A 282 -4.50 2.22 15.09
CA VAL A 282 -4.52 1.19 16.13
C VAL A 282 -5.59 1.51 17.17
N GLY A 283 -5.75 2.77 17.53
CA GLY A 283 -6.83 3.20 18.42
C GLY A 283 -8.22 2.93 17.84
N ALA A 284 -8.43 3.26 16.56
CA ALA A 284 -9.66 2.97 15.85
C ALA A 284 -9.96 1.46 15.78
N VAL A 285 -8.95 0.61 15.56
CA VAL A 285 -9.10 -0.85 15.61
C VAL A 285 -9.64 -1.30 16.98
N LEU A 286 -9.09 -0.77 18.07
CA LEU A 286 -9.53 -1.17 19.42
C LEU A 286 -10.96 -0.70 19.74
N VAL A 287 -11.32 0.53 19.35
CA VAL A 287 -12.66 1.09 19.55
C VAL A 287 -13.69 0.34 18.69
N MET A 288 -13.36 0.07 17.43
CA MET A 288 -14.29 -0.51 16.45
C MET A 288 -14.43 -2.03 16.56
N ALA A 289 -13.63 -2.71 17.40
CA ALA A 289 -13.65 -4.17 17.50
C ALA A 289 -15.03 -4.74 17.84
N ARG A 290 -15.77 -4.12 18.78
CA ARG A 290 -17.14 -4.55 19.14
C ARG A 290 -18.18 -4.25 18.07
N PRO A 291 -18.34 -2.99 17.61
CA PRO A 291 -19.35 -2.67 16.60
C PRO A 291 -19.10 -3.41 15.27
N ALA A 292 -17.83 -3.59 14.87
CA ALA A 292 -17.52 -4.35 13.66
C ALA A 292 -17.89 -5.83 13.78
N ARG A 293 -17.66 -6.47 14.93
CA ARG A 293 -18.08 -7.86 15.15
C ARG A 293 -19.61 -8.00 15.09
N TRP A 294 -20.34 -7.09 15.72
CA TRP A 294 -21.80 -7.04 15.63
C TRP A 294 -22.32 -6.88 14.19
N LEU A 295 -21.65 -6.07 13.36
CA LEU A 295 -21.98 -5.98 11.93
C LEU A 295 -21.65 -7.27 11.17
N LEU A 296 -20.53 -7.92 11.51
CA LEU A 296 -20.09 -9.16 10.88
C LEU A 296 -20.97 -10.37 11.22
N ASP A 297 -21.77 -10.30 12.29
CA ASP A 297 -22.79 -11.31 12.59
C ASP A 297 -23.91 -11.33 11.52
N ARG A 298 -24.01 -10.28 10.68
CA ARG A 298 -24.93 -10.26 9.53
C ARG A 298 -24.31 -10.98 8.34
N GLU A 299 -24.95 -12.06 7.88
CA GLU A 299 -24.48 -12.90 6.77
C GLU A 299 -24.12 -12.12 5.51
N ARG A 300 -24.92 -11.10 5.17
CA ARG A 300 -24.66 -10.23 3.99
C ARG A 300 -23.34 -9.48 4.11
N ILE A 301 -23.02 -8.93 5.29
CA ILE A 301 -21.79 -8.17 5.54
C ILE A 301 -20.60 -9.12 5.58
N ALA A 302 -20.72 -10.25 6.27
CA ALA A 302 -19.68 -11.29 6.28
C ALA A 302 -19.40 -11.81 4.86
N GLY A 303 -20.44 -12.03 4.05
CA GLY A 303 -20.35 -12.43 2.65
C GLY A 303 -19.62 -11.39 1.80
N ALA A 304 -19.99 -10.11 1.93
CA ALA A 304 -19.32 -9.02 1.24
C ALA A 304 -17.83 -8.90 1.62
N VAL A 305 -17.49 -8.98 2.90
CA VAL A 305 -16.09 -8.99 3.38
C VAL A 305 -15.31 -10.17 2.81
N LYS A 306 -15.91 -11.37 2.79
CA LYS A 306 -15.30 -12.57 2.20
C LYS A 306 -15.05 -12.39 0.71
N MET A 307 -16.01 -11.83 -0.03
CA MET A 307 -15.88 -11.53 -1.45
C MET A 307 -14.77 -10.51 -1.71
N LEU A 308 -14.76 -9.39 -0.99
CA LEU A 308 -13.71 -8.38 -1.08
C LEU A 308 -12.34 -8.94 -0.71
N GLY A 309 -12.27 -9.81 0.30
CA GLY A 309 -11.04 -10.50 0.68
C GLY A 309 -10.52 -11.44 -0.42
N ALA A 310 -11.40 -12.12 -1.14
CA ALA A 310 -11.04 -12.98 -2.27
C ALA A 310 -10.58 -12.17 -3.50
N LEU A 311 -11.20 -11.01 -3.75
CA LEU A 311 -10.85 -10.10 -4.83
C LEU A 311 -9.74 -9.10 -4.45
N GLY A 312 -9.16 -9.22 -3.26
CA GLY A 312 -8.29 -8.19 -2.70
C GLY A 312 -7.06 -7.87 -3.56
N MET A 313 -6.34 -8.91 -4.00
CA MET A 313 -5.14 -8.74 -4.84
C MET A 313 -5.47 -8.26 -6.26
N PRO A 314 -6.47 -8.84 -6.97
CA PRO A 314 -6.94 -8.27 -8.24
C PRO A 314 -7.36 -6.80 -8.10
N LEU A 315 -8.19 -6.46 -7.12
CA LEU A 315 -8.68 -5.10 -6.97
C LEU A 315 -7.53 -4.12 -6.68
N TYR A 316 -6.61 -4.50 -5.79
CA TYR A 316 -5.44 -3.71 -5.49
C TYR A 316 -4.56 -3.41 -6.72
N LEU A 317 -4.30 -4.39 -7.59
CA LEU A 317 -3.46 -4.16 -8.77
C LEU A 317 -4.18 -3.37 -9.87
N TRP A 318 -5.47 -3.66 -10.09
CA TRP A 318 -6.14 -3.26 -11.32
C TRP A 318 -7.04 -2.02 -11.18
N HIS A 319 -7.31 -1.53 -9.96
CA HIS A 319 -8.20 -0.38 -9.77
C HIS A 319 -7.69 0.93 -10.41
N LYS A 320 -6.37 1.14 -10.53
CA LYS A 320 -5.82 2.30 -11.24
C LYS A 320 -6.00 2.18 -12.75
N LEU A 321 -5.94 0.97 -13.30
CA LEU A 321 -6.20 0.75 -14.73
C LEU A 321 -7.65 1.08 -15.10
N ALA A 322 -8.60 0.90 -14.18
CA ALA A 322 -10.02 1.23 -14.39
C ALA A 322 -10.26 2.72 -14.69
N GLU A 323 -9.32 3.61 -14.35
CA GLU A 323 -9.39 5.04 -14.67
C GLU A 323 -9.31 5.29 -16.18
N VAL A 324 -8.58 4.46 -16.94
CA VAL A 324 -8.43 4.61 -18.40
C VAL A 324 -9.77 4.46 -19.14
N PRO A 325 -10.50 3.34 -19.02
CA PRO A 325 -11.82 3.22 -19.63
C PRO A 325 -12.85 4.16 -19.01
N ALA A 326 -12.72 4.55 -17.73
CA ALA A 326 -13.60 5.53 -17.10
C ALA A 326 -13.45 6.92 -17.72
N ALA A 327 -12.20 7.37 -17.97
CA ALA A 327 -11.91 8.60 -18.68
C ALA A 327 -12.47 8.55 -20.10
N TRP A 328 -12.18 7.48 -20.85
CA TRP A 328 -12.69 7.29 -22.20
C TRP A 328 -14.24 7.33 -22.26
N LEU A 329 -14.91 6.66 -21.34
CA LEU A 329 -16.38 6.63 -21.28
C LEU A 329 -16.94 8.02 -20.90
N GLY A 330 -16.31 8.70 -19.94
CA GLY A 330 -16.70 10.05 -19.54
C GLY A 330 -16.61 11.05 -20.69
N GLU A 331 -15.52 11.02 -21.46
CA GLU A 331 -15.36 11.82 -22.68
C GLU A 331 -16.45 11.49 -23.71
N ARG A 332 -16.73 10.19 -23.93
CA ARG A 332 -17.69 9.76 -24.95
C ARG A 332 -19.13 10.15 -24.64
N LEU A 333 -19.47 10.17 -23.35
CA LEU A 333 -20.79 10.55 -22.84
C LEU A 333 -20.91 12.05 -22.54
N GLY A 334 -19.82 12.83 -22.62
CA GLY A 334 -19.83 14.25 -22.28
C GLY A 334 -20.14 14.52 -20.80
N VAL A 335 -19.81 13.57 -19.92
CA VAL A 335 -20.06 13.69 -18.48
C VAL A 335 -19.07 14.69 -17.89
N PRO A 336 -19.47 15.57 -16.94
CA PRO A 336 -18.61 16.59 -16.37
C PRO A 336 -17.57 15.99 -15.40
N ILE A 337 -16.59 15.25 -15.91
CA ILE A 337 -15.54 14.59 -15.12
C ILE A 337 -14.35 15.49 -14.80
N ASP A 338 -14.32 16.71 -15.36
CA ASP A 338 -13.28 17.69 -15.05
C ASP A 338 -13.27 17.97 -13.55
N ALA A 339 -12.08 18.01 -12.97
CA ALA A 339 -11.91 18.30 -11.57
C ALA A 339 -12.40 19.70 -11.19
N GLY A 340 -12.32 20.70 -12.06
CA GLY A 340 -12.66 22.08 -11.72
C GLY A 340 -11.81 22.62 -10.56
N VAL A 341 -12.35 23.59 -9.82
CA VAL A 341 -11.67 24.23 -8.68
C VAL A 341 -12.19 23.65 -7.36
N PRO A 342 -11.31 23.12 -6.48
CA PRO A 342 -11.70 22.63 -5.16
C PRO A 342 -12.56 23.63 -4.38
N GLY A 343 -13.58 23.12 -3.69
CA GLY A 343 -14.54 23.94 -2.92
C GLY A 343 -15.76 24.45 -3.71
N THR A 344 -15.78 24.29 -5.03
CA THR A 344 -16.95 24.62 -5.86
C THR A 344 -17.93 23.45 -5.99
N SER A 345 -19.21 23.72 -6.29
CA SER A 345 -20.20 22.66 -6.56
C SER A 345 -19.83 21.82 -7.79
N GLY A 346 -19.23 22.44 -8.81
CA GLY A 346 -18.73 21.76 -10.00
C GLY A 346 -17.64 20.73 -9.68
N PHE A 347 -16.71 21.06 -8.78
CA PHE A 347 -15.68 20.11 -8.34
C PHE A 347 -16.30 18.85 -7.72
N TRP A 348 -17.25 19.01 -6.80
CA TRP A 348 -17.88 17.87 -6.13
C TRP A 348 -18.73 17.02 -7.07
N GLN A 349 -19.44 17.65 -8.02
CA GLN A 349 -20.17 16.93 -9.06
C GLN A 349 -19.20 16.13 -9.95
N GLY A 350 -18.08 16.74 -10.36
CA GLY A 350 -17.09 16.05 -11.17
C GLY A 350 -16.39 14.90 -10.44
N ARG A 351 -16.13 15.04 -9.13
CA ARG A 351 -15.62 13.94 -8.29
C ARG A 351 -16.62 12.79 -8.19
N LEU A 352 -17.91 13.09 -8.00
CA LEU A 352 -18.95 12.07 -7.91
C LEU A 352 -19.06 11.27 -9.21
N TRP A 353 -19.11 11.95 -10.36
CA TRP A 353 -19.15 11.31 -11.67
C TRP A 353 -17.90 10.49 -11.96
N TRP A 354 -16.72 11.04 -11.63
CA TRP A 354 -15.46 10.34 -11.78
C TRP A 354 -15.43 9.02 -10.98
N ILE A 355 -15.78 9.08 -9.69
CA ILE A 355 -15.82 7.89 -8.83
C ILE A 355 -16.87 6.89 -9.31
N ALA A 356 -18.03 7.36 -9.77
CA ALA A 356 -19.08 6.50 -10.33
C ALA A 356 -18.61 5.76 -11.58
N LEU A 357 -17.94 6.45 -12.51
CA LEU A 357 -17.38 5.85 -13.72
C LEU A 357 -16.26 4.86 -13.40
N CYS A 358 -15.35 5.18 -12.48
CA CYS A 358 -14.31 4.25 -12.03
C CYS A 358 -14.91 3.00 -11.37
N THR A 359 -15.94 3.17 -10.55
CA THR A 359 -16.67 2.05 -9.92
C THR A 359 -17.37 1.18 -10.96
N LEU A 360 -17.97 1.79 -11.97
CA LEU A 360 -18.60 1.07 -13.08
C LEU A 360 -17.57 0.27 -13.88
N MET A 361 -16.42 0.88 -14.18
CA MET A 361 -15.38 0.29 -15.04
C MET A 361 -14.46 -0.70 -14.33
N VAL A 362 -14.33 -0.64 -13.00
CA VAL A 362 -13.54 -1.63 -12.27
C VAL A 362 -14.20 -3.02 -12.31
N ILE A 363 -15.53 -3.08 -12.38
CA ILE A 363 -16.29 -4.35 -12.42
C ILE A 363 -15.87 -5.23 -13.61
N PRO A 364 -15.96 -4.79 -14.88
CA PRO A 364 -15.55 -5.61 -16.02
C PRO A 364 -14.04 -5.90 -16.02
N VAL A 365 -13.20 -4.97 -15.56
CA VAL A 365 -11.75 -5.20 -15.44
C VAL A 365 -11.47 -6.35 -14.47
N ILE A 366 -12.06 -6.32 -13.28
CA ILE A 366 -11.88 -7.37 -12.28
C ILE A 366 -12.52 -8.68 -12.73
N ALA A 367 -13.66 -8.65 -13.41
CA ALA A 367 -14.27 -9.85 -13.97
C ALA A 367 -13.36 -10.54 -15.00
N ALA A 368 -12.75 -9.76 -15.91
CA ALA A 368 -11.80 -10.29 -16.90
C ALA A 368 -10.54 -10.88 -16.23
N VAL A 369 -9.98 -10.19 -15.24
CA VAL A 369 -8.81 -10.66 -14.49
C VAL A 369 -9.13 -11.90 -13.67
N ALA A 370 -10.29 -11.94 -12.99
CA ALA A 370 -10.72 -13.09 -12.23
C ALA A 370 -10.93 -14.30 -13.14
N ALA A 371 -11.58 -14.12 -14.30
CA ALA A 371 -11.74 -15.18 -15.29
C ALA A 371 -10.40 -15.70 -15.83
N PHE A 372 -9.42 -14.81 -16.03
CA PHE A 372 -8.06 -15.19 -16.43
C PHE A 372 -7.32 -15.94 -15.32
N GLU A 373 -7.35 -15.45 -14.08
CA GLU A 373 -6.67 -16.07 -12.93
C GLU A 373 -7.29 -17.42 -12.55
N MET A 374 -8.61 -17.61 -12.72
CA MET A 374 -9.28 -18.89 -12.52
C MET A 374 -8.80 -19.97 -13.49
N ARG A 375 -8.29 -19.60 -14.67
CA ARG A 375 -7.71 -20.55 -15.65
C ARG A 375 -6.27 -20.92 -15.30
N ARG A 376 -5.60 -20.19 -14.40
CA ARG A 376 -4.22 -20.49 -14.00
C ARG A 376 -4.20 -21.56 -12.91
N LYS A 377 -3.16 -22.39 -12.92
CA LYS A 377 -2.87 -23.32 -11.81
C LYS A 377 -2.69 -22.52 -10.52
N GLN A 378 -3.55 -22.73 -9.52
CA GLN A 378 -3.50 -21.97 -8.27
C GLN A 378 -2.33 -22.44 -7.38
N ASP A 379 -2.13 -23.75 -7.27
CA ASP A 379 -1.15 -24.36 -6.38
C ASP A 379 0.18 -24.64 -7.09
N VAL A 380 0.95 -23.59 -7.36
CA VAL A 380 2.32 -23.74 -7.87
C VAL A 380 3.29 -23.82 -6.70
N PRO A 381 4.03 -24.94 -6.53
CA PRO A 381 4.99 -25.09 -5.44
C PRO A 381 6.10 -24.04 -5.54
N SER A 382 6.47 -23.45 -4.40
CA SER A 382 7.54 -22.46 -4.32
C SER A 382 8.92 -23.10 -4.22
N ALA A 383 9.95 -22.37 -4.65
CA ALA A 383 11.33 -22.80 -4.56
C ALA A 383 11.78 -23.01 -3.10
N THR A 384 12.58 -24.04 -2.89
CA THR A 384 13.23 -24.37 -1.61
C THR A 384 14.74 -24.11 -1.64
N ASP A 385 15.31 -23.79 -2.80
CA ASP A 385 16.71 -23.39 -2.90
C ASP A 385 16.86 -21.91 -2.50
N THR A 386 17.72 -21.66 -1.51
CA THR A 386 17.90 -20.32 -0.93
C THR A 386 18.41 -19.32 -1.97
N LEU A 387 19.35 -19.72 -2.83
CA LEU A 387 19.91 -18.82 -3.83
C LEU A 387 18.85 -18.39 -4.85
N ARG A 388 18.04 -19.33 -5.34
CA ARG A 388 16.89 -19.05 -6.22
C ARG A 388 15.84 -18.17 -5.56
N VAL A 389 15.56 -18.37 -4.27
CA VAL A 389 14.61 -17.51 -3.55
C VAL A 389 15.15 -16.08 -3.41
N LEU A 390 16.42 -15.90 -3.05
CA LEU A 390 17.02 -14.58 -2.89
C LEU A 390 17.12 -13.84 -4.23
N THR A 391 17.63 -14.51 -5.27
CA THR A 391 17.75 -13.93 -6.62
C THR A 391 16.38 -13.63 -7.24
N GLY A 392 15.42 -14.55 -7.12
CA GLY A 392 14.04 -14.33 -7.57
C GLY A 392 13.34 -13.22 -6.79
N GLY A 393 13.58 -13.15 -5.49
CA GLY A 393 13.09 -12.07 -4.64
C GLY A 393 13.64 -10.70 -5.03
N LEU A 394 14.96 -10.61 -5.24
CA LEU A 394 15.62 -9.39 -5.68
C LEU A 394 15.11 -8.95 -7.06
N ALA A 395 14.99 -9.87 -8.02
CA ALA A 395 14.44 -9.59 -9.34
C ALA A 395 12.99 -9.06 -9.26
N LEU A 396 12.16 -9.62 -8.37
CA LEU A 396 10.79 -9.13 -8.16
C LEU A 396 10.78 -7.67 -7.66
N LEU A 397 11.60 -7.37 -6.64
CA LEU A 397 11.69 -6.03 -6.06
C LEU A 397 12.23 -5.02 -7.08
N ILE A 398 13.27 -5.36 -7.83
CA ILE A 398 13.84 -4.52 -8.89
C ILE A 398 12.79 -4.25 -9.97
N GLY A 399 12.09 -5.29 -10.45
CA GLY A 399 11.09 -5.11 -11.51
C GLY A 399 9.96 -4.19 -11.11
N MET A 400 9.42 -4.34 -9.89
CA MET A 400 8.40 -3.43 -9.37
C MET A 400 8.93 -2.01 -9.16
N ALA A 401 10.14 -1.85 -8.63
CA ALA A 401 10.76 -0.55 -8.43
C ALA A 401 11.00 0.18 -9.75
N VAL A 402 11.54 -0.50 -10.77
CA VAL A 402 11.76 0.07 -12.11
C VAL A 402 10.45 0.49 -12.75
N SER A 403 9.41 -0.35 -12.71
CA SER A 403 8.09 0.01 -13.24
C SER A 403 7.45 1.19 -12.52
N MET A 404 7.64 1.29 -11.21
CA MET A 404 7.14 2.42 -10.42
C MET A 404 7.91 3.72 -10.69
N LEU A 405 9.24 3.66 -10.79
CA LEU A 405 10.09 4.85 -10.98
C LEU A 405 10.00 5.43 -12.39
N LEU A 406 9.81 4.57 -13.40
CA LEU A 406 9.79 4.97 -14.81
C LEU A 406 8.37 4.97 -15.42
N GLY A 407 7.31 4.89 -14.61
CA GLY A 407 5.93 4.86 -15.06
C GLY A 407 5.55 3.63 -15.90
N ALA A 408 4.38 3.67 -16.53
CA ALA A 408 3.95 2.64 -17.46
C ALA A 408 4.91 2.51 -18.64
N LEU A 409 5.32 3.62 -19.25
CA LEU A 409 6.32 3.71 -20.30
C LEU A 409 7.48 4.62 -19.85
N PRO A 410 8.75 4.16 -19.94
CA PRO A 410 9.19 2.82 -20.36
C PRO A 410 9.15 1.77 -19.23
N GLY A 411 8.77 2.13 -18.01
CA GLY A 411 9.01 1.31 -16.82
C GLY A 411 8.40 -0.09 -16.83
N THR A 412 7.23 -0.31 -17.44
CA THR A 412 6.64 -1.66 -17.49
C THR A 412 7.31 -2.55 -18.53
N LEU A 413 7.80 -1.98 -19.64
CA LEU A 413 8.56 -2.72 -20.66
C LEU A 413 9.86 -3.28 -20.09
N ILE A 414 10.54 -2.48 -19.25
CA ILE A 414 11.78 -2.87 -18.61
C ILE A 414 11.49 -3.77 -17.40
N GLY A 415 10.57 -3.36 -16.53
CA GLY A 415 10.30 -4.03 -15.26
C GLY A 415 9.56 -5.36 -15.38
N VAL A 416 8.83 -5.63 -16.47
CA VAL A 416 8.16 -6.93 -16.67
C VAL A 416 9.17 -8.08 -16.78
N VAL A 417 10.34 -7.86 -17.39
CA VAL A 417 11.39 -8.88 -17.58
C VAL A 417 11.88 -9.46 -16.25
N PRO A 418 12.39 -8.67 -15.29
CA PRO A 418 12.82 -9.20 -13.99
C PRO A 418 11.66 -9.77 -13.16
N VAL A 419 10.41 -9.29 -13.30
CA VAL A 419 9.25 -9.92 -12.64
C VAL A 419 8.91 -11.31 -13.23
N LEU A 420 9.08 -11.50 -14.53
CA LEU A 420 8.95 -12.81 -15.17
C LEU A 420 10.07 -13.76 -14.73
N ILE A 421 11.31 -13.28 -14.66
CA ILE A 421 12.45 -14.03 -14.13
C ILE A 421 12.20 -14.44 -12.68
N ALA A 422 11.71 -13.51 -11.84
CA ALA A 422 11.33 -13.79 -10.47
C ALA A 422 10.26 -14.87 -10.38
N THR A 423 9.24 -14.79 -11.23
CA THR A 423 8.16 -15.78 -11.30
C THR A 423 8.68 -17.17 -11.67
N TRP A 424 9.75 -17.28 -12.46
CA TRP A 424 10.39 -18.54 -12.80
C TRP A 424 11.30 -19.04 -11.66
N LEU A 425 12.17 -18.17 -11.12
CA LEU A 425 13.11 -18.51 -10.05
C LEU A 425 12.41 -18.96 -8.77
N LEU A 426 11.30 -18.31 -8.39
CA LEU A 426 10.54 -18.59 -7.17
C LEU A 426 9.67 -19.85 -7.24
N ARG A 427 9.57 -20.53 -8.39
CA ARG A 427 8.87 -21.81 -8.53
C ARG A 427 9.80 -22.99 -8.26
N ALA A 428 9.26 -24.07 -7.71
CA ALA A 428 10.03 -25.31 -7.58
C ALA A 428 10.51 -25.81 -8.96
N PRO A 429 11.76 -26.29 -9.08
CA PRO A 429 12.23 -26.93 -10.32
C PRO A 429 11.36 -28.14 -10.67
N GLY A 430 10.99 -28.27 -11.95
CA GLY A 430 10.12 -29.35 -12.44
C GLY A 430 8.61 -29.04 -12.41
N ALA A 431 8.18 -27.90 -11.85
CA ALA A 431 6.84 -27.40 -12.12
C ALA A 431 6.78 -26.95 -13.59
N PRO A 432 5.91 -27.51 -14.46
CA PRO A 432 5.90 -27.14 -15.87
C PRO A 432 5.69 -25.64 -16.00
N ALA A 433 6.63 -24.97 -16.68
CA ALA A 433 6.42 -23.62 -17.17
C ALA A 433 5.22 -23.68 -18.10
N SER A 434 4.12 -23.01 -17.73
CA SER A 434 2.89 -23.06 -18.49
C SER A 434 3.10 -22.44 -19.87
N ILE A 435 3.23 -23.28 -20.88
CA ILE A 435 2.66 -23.08 -22.21
C ILE A 435 1.73 -24.28 -22.44
N PRO A 436 0.39 -24.13 -22.39
CA PRO A 436 -0.46 -25.02 -23.13
C PRO A 436 -0.43 -24.55 -24.59
N LEU A 437 0.40 -25.18 -25.41
CA LEU A 437 0.20 -25.20 -26.83
C LEU A 437 -0.85 -26.28 -27.10
N ARG A 438 -2.02 -25.84 -27.62
CA ARG A 438 -3.06 -26.63 -28.32
C ARG A 438 -3.88 -27.60 -27.44
N GLN A 439 -5.16 -27.85 -27.71
CA GLN A 439 -5.94 -27.72 -28.95
C GLN A 439 -7.19 -26.87 -28.78
#